data_AF-A0A7J9HA71-F1
#
_entry.id   AF-A0A7J9HA71-F1
#
_cell.length_a   1.000
_cell.length_b   1.000
_cell.length_c   1.000
_cell.angle_alpha   90.00
_cell.angle_beta   90.00
_cell.angle_gamma   90.00
#
_symmetry.space_group_name_H-M   'P 1'
#
loop_
_entity.id
_entity.type
_entity.pdbx_description
1 polymer ?
#
loop_
_entity_poly.entity_id
_entity_poly.type
_entity_poly.pdbx_seq_one_letter_code
_entity_poly.pdbx_strand_id
1 'polypeptide(L)' 'MGSSPAPLPSNDGSAIDQGIAYILLVLALAITYLIH' A
#
# COMPACT_ATOMS: atom_id res chain seq x y z
N MET A 1 -7.46 -35.62 16.31
CA MET A 1 -7.32 -34.20 16.69
C MET A 1 -6.54 -33.54 15.57
N GLY A 2 -7.21 -32.77 14.70
CA GLY A 2 -6.57 -32.13 13.55
C GLY A 2 -5.92 -30.81 13.96
N SER A 3 -4.67 -30.60 13.56
CA SER A 3 -3.97 -29.33 13.69
C SER A 3 -4.67 -28.27 12.83
N SER A 4 -5.15 -27.19 13.47
CA SER A 4 -5.63 -26.01 12.75
C SER A 4 -4.49 -25.43 11.91
N PRO A 5 -4.73 -24.98 10.66
CA PRO A 5 -3.71 -24.30 9.88
C PRO A 5 -3.23 -23.07 10.65
N ALA A 6 -1.91 -22.88 10.77
CA ALA A 6 -1.37 -21.65 11.31
C ALA A 6 -1.77 -20.48 10.37
N PRO A 7 -2.07 -19.28 10.91
CA PRO A 7 -2.38 -18.12 10.08
C PRO A 7 -1.26 -17.87 9.07
N LEU A 8 -1.61 -17.64 7.80
CA LEU A 8 -0.61 -17.22 6.82
C LEU A 8 0.04 -15.91 7.31
N PRO A 9 1.36 -15.76 7.20
CA PRO A 9 2.02 -14.50 7.50
C PRO A 9 1.40 -13.39 6.65
N SER A 10 1.00 -12.29 7.30
CA SER A 10 0.61 -11.08 6.59
C SER A 10 1.79 -10.60 5.74
N ASN A 11 1.58 -10.48 4.42
CA ASN A 11 2.61 -10.00 3.50
C ASN A 11 2.65 -8.47 3.56
N ASP A 12 3.61 -7.92 4.32
CA ASP A 12 3.83 -6.47 4.51
C ASP A 12 4.01 -5.69 3.20
N GLY A 13 4.29 -6.37 2.08
CA GLY A 13 4.37 -5.78 0.74
C GLY A 13 3.11 -5.02 0.32
N SER A 14 1.91 -5.47 0.73
CA SER A 14 0.67 -4.75 0.39
C SER A 14 0.57 -3.39 1.07
N ALA A 15 1.11 -3.25 2.29
CA ALA A 15 1.12 -1.97 3.00
C ALA A 15 2.10 -0.99 2.34
N ILE A 16 3.23 -1.51 1.84
CA ILE A 16 4.22 -0.75 1.08
C ILE A 16 3.61 -0.27 -0.24
N ASP A 17 2.95 -1.15 -0.99
CA ASP A 17 2.31 -0.80 -2.26
C ASP A 17 1.22 0.27 -2.08
N GLN A 18 0.40 0.16 -1.04
CA GLN A 18 -0.62 1.16 -0.74
C GLN A 18 -0.02 2.51 -0.35
N GLY A 19 1.10 2.51 0.39
CA GLY A 19 1.85 3.72 0.73
C GLY A 19 2.41 4.41 -0.52
N ILE A 20 3.03 3.65 -1.42
CA ILE A 20 3.55 4.15 -2.70
C ILE A 20 2.40 4.73 -3.53
N ALA A 21 1.27 4.03 -3.64
CA ALA A 21 0.11 4.51 -4.39
C ALA A 21 -0.41 5.86 -3.84
N TYR A 22 -0.47 6.01 -2.51
CA TYR A 22 -0.89 7.26 -1.88
C TYR A 22 0.10 8.40 -2.15
N ILE A 23 1.40 8.14 -2.05
CA ILE A 23 2.45 9.13 -2.36
C ILE A 23 2.37 9.57 -3.83
N LEU A 24 2.17 8.62 -4.76
CA LEU A 24 2.02 8.93 -6.18
C LEU A 24 0.78 9.79 -6.45
N LEU A 25 -0.35 9.51 -5.79
CA LEU A 25 -1.56 10.32 -5.91
C LEU A 25 -1.35 11.75 -5.41
N VAL A 26 -0.73 11.91 -4.24
CA VAL A 26 -0.43 13.23 -3.67
C VAL A 26 0.59 13.98 -4.54
N LEU A 27 1.61 13.28 -5.06
CA LEU A 27 2.60 13.85 -5.95
C LEU A 27 1.96 14.35 -7.25
N ALA A 28 1.08 13.56 -7.87
CA ALA A 28 0.35 13.98 -9.07
C ALA A 28 -0.51 15.22 -8.79
N LEU A 29 -1.24 15.22 -7.68
CA LEU A 29 -2.07 16.36 -7.27
C LEU A 29 -1.22 17.63 -7.04
N ALA A 30 -0.07 17.49 -6.37
CA ALA A 30 0.85 18.60 -6.13
C ALA A 30 1.42 19.15 -7.45
N ILE A 31 1.86 18.28 -8.36
CA ILE A 31 2.35 18.69 -9.69
C ILE A 31 1.27 19.47 -10.45
N THR A 32 0.03 18.98 -10.46
CA THR A 32 -1.08 19.70 -11.10
C THR A 32 -1.29 21.08 -10.49
N TYR A 33 -1.34 21.19 -9.17
CA TYR A 33 -1.55 22.48 -8.50
C TYR A 33 -0.41 23.48 -8.70
N LEU A 34 0.84 23.00 -8.82
CA LEU A 34 2.00 23.86 -9.01
C LEU A 34 2.17 24.37 -10.44
N ILE A 35 1.59 23.68 -11.43
CA ILE A 35 1.77 23.97 -12.86
C ILE A 35 0.49 24.59 -13.47
N HIS A 36 -0.63 24.52 -12.76
CA HIS A 36 -1.90 25.14 -13.16
C HIS A 36 -1.99 26.59 -12.70
#